data_AF-A0A3E0GTC3-F1
#
_entry.id   AF-A0A3E0GTC3-F1
#
_cell.length_a   1.000
_cell.length_b   1.000
_cell.length_c   1.000
_cell.angle_alpha   90.00
_cell.angle_beta   90.00
_cell.angle_gamma   90.00
#
_symmetry.space_group_name_H-M   'P 1'
#
loop_
_entity.id
_entity.type
_entity.pdbx_description
1 polymer ?
#
loop_
_entity_poly.entity_id
_entity_poly.type
_entity_poly.pdbx_seq_one_letter_code
_entity_poly.pdbx_strand_id
1 'polypeptide(L)'
;MTNRVLVTGLGVVFSISTGRAEFTEALRAGRSGVRRITVFDATGFEHTNGCEIRSFDPSRWIRRSDVEELSRPRRFAVATVCSAGNYAIGDGFDAVRAGEVDFALCGGAAPCAARRSPVSTATAPSRWTAARRSTRAARESSPTRRPKCSCWRA
;
A
#
# COMPACT_ATOMS: atom_id res chain seq x y z
N MET A 1 -6.91 -16.54 -27.22
CA MET A 1 -7.19 -16.65 -25.77
C MET A 1 -7.01 -15.27 -25.15
N THR A 2 -7.97 -14.81 -24.36
CA THR A 2 -7.88 -13.51 -23.67
C THR A 2 -7.30 -13.72 -22.28
N ASN A 3 -6.22 -13.02 -21.95
CA ASN A 3 -5.65 -13.03 -20.61
C ASN A 3 -6.60 -12.31 -19.65
N ARG A 4 -7.12 -13.02 -18.64
CA ARG A 4 -7.94 -12.42 -17.59
C ARG A 4 -7.02 -11.80 -16.54
N VAL A 5 -7.19 -10.51 -16.31
CA VAL A 5 -6.46 -9.74 -15.30
C VAL A 5 -7.43 -9.40 -14.17
N LEU A 6 -7.01 -9.64 -12.94
CA LEU A 6 -7.78 -9.41 -11.72
C LEU A 6 -7.08 -8.34 -10.86
N VAL A 7 -7.85 -7.65 -10.04
CA VAL A 7 -7.34 -6.73 -9.02
C VAL A 7 -7.37 -7.45 -7.67
N THR A 8 -6.20 -7.73 -7.11
CA THR A 8 -6.01 -8.49 -5.84
C THR A 8 -5.64 -7.61 -4.65
N GLY A 9 -5.50 -6.30 -4.85
CA GLY A 9 -5.14 -5.40 -3.76
C GLY A 9 -5.37 -3.94 -4.11
N LEU A 10 -5.85 -3.19 -3.12
CA LEU A 10 -6.11 -1.75 -3.24
C LEU A 10 -5.59 -1.02 -2.01
N GLY A 11 -4.69 -0.06 -2.22
CA GLY A 11 -4.28 0.90 -1.19
C GLY A 11 -4.83 2.27 -1.50
N VAL A 12 -5.45 2.92 -0.52
CA VAL A 12 -6.14 4.19 -0.71
C VAL A 12 -5.59 5.25 0.22
N VAL A 13 -5.20 6.39 -0.35
CA VAL A 13 -4.98 7.65 0.36
C VAL A 13 -5.75 8.71 -0.40
N PHE A 14 -6.81 9.23 0.21
CA PHE A 14 -7.71 10.18 -0.44
C PHE A 14 -8.14 11.27 0.55
N SER A 15 -8.73 12.36 0.06
CA SER A 15 -9.14 13.50 0.91
C SER A 15 -10.18 13.12 1.97
N ILE A 16 -10.97 12.07 1.75
CA ILE A 16 -12.04 11.62 2.65
C ILE A 16 -11.64 10.46 3.57
N SER A 17 -10.49 9.81 3.33
CA SER A 17 -10.13 8.55 4.01
C SER A 17 -8.70 8.08 3.73
N THR A 18 -8.13 7.29 4.64
CA THR A 18 -6.88 6.55 4.39
C THR A 18 -7.09 5.06 4.66
N GLY A 19 -7.14 4.27 3.60
CA GLY A 19 -7.39 2.83 3.65
C GLY A 19 -8.69 2.40 2.96
N ARG A 20 -8.76 1.12 2.59
CA ARG A 20 -9.83 0.56 1.76
C ARG A 20 -11.20 0.57 2.45
N ALA A 21 -11.26 0.16 3.72
CA ALA A 21 -12.51 0.07 4.47
C ALA A 21 -13.14 1.46 4.65
N GLU A 22 -12.37 2.42 5.17
CA GLU A 22 -12.81 3.81 5.37
C GLU A 22 -13.24 4.47 4.07
N PHE A 23 -12.52 4.22 2.97
CA PHE A 23 -12.86 4.74 1.64
C PHE A 23 -14.19 4.17 1.13
N THR A 24 -14.39 2.86 1.27
CA THR A 24 -15.64 2.20 0.85
C THR A 24 -16.83 2.77 1.61
N GLU A 25 -16.68 2.93 2.94
CA GLU A 25 -17.69 3.54 3.78
C GLU A 25 -17.91 5.02 3.44
N ALA A 26 -16.87 5.74 3.02
CA ALA A 26 -16.98 7.14 2.59
C ALA A 26 -17.78 7.31 1.31
N LEU A 27 -17.52 6.45 0.33
CA LEU A 27 -18.24 6.45 -0.92
C LEU A 27 -19.72 6.10 -0.71
N ARG A 28 -20.00 5.06 0.10
CA ARG A 28 -21.37 4.65 0.43
C ARG A 28 -22.14 5.75 1.15
N ALA A 29 -21.48 6.49 2.04
CA ALA A 29 -22.09 7.59 2.78
C ALA A 29 -22.12 8.92 1.99
N GLY A 30 -21.64 8.97 0.74
CA GLY A 30 -21.60 10.20 -0.06
C GLY A 30 -20.72 11.29 0.52
N ARG A 31 -19.65 10.95 1.26
CA ARG A 31 -18.77 11.94 1.89
C ARG A 31 -18.00 12.71 0.81
N SER A 32 -18.07 14.04 0.85
CA SER A 32 -17.29 14.93 -0.01
C SER A 32 -16.00 15.37 0.67
N GLY A 33 -14.90 15.38 -0.09
CA GLY A 33 -13.61 15.92 0.35
C GLY A 33 -13.35 17.34 -0.15
N VAL A 34 -14.32 17.96 -0.85
CA VAL A 34 -14.17 19.30 -1.41
C VAL A 34 -14.16 20.34 -0.30
N ARG A 35 -13.11 21.16 -0.27
CA ARG A 35 -12.96 22.26 0.69
C ARG A 35 -12.04 23.34 0.13
N ARG A 36 -12.01 24.51 0.77
CA ARG A 36 -11.05 25.58 0.44
C ARG A 36 -9.60 25.08 0.52
N ILE A 37 -8.82 25.39 -0.52
CA ILE A 37 -7.39 25.08 -0.65
C ILE A 37 -6.61 25.82 0.44
N THR A 38 -5.67 25.10 1.07
CA THR A 38 -4.77 25.60 2.13
C THR A 38 -3.31 25.24 1.90
N VAL A 39 -3.00 24.35 0.94
CA VAL A 39 -1.61 23.95 0.63
C VAL A 39 -0.81 25.03 -0.10
N PHE A 40 -1.49 26.01 -0.69
CA PHE A 40 -0.89 27.21 -1.27
C PHE A 40 -1.88 28.39 -1.19
N ASP A 41 -1.40 29.62 -1.43
CA ASP A 41 -2.27 30.80 -1.51
C ASP A 41 -3.05 30.80 -2.83
N ALA A 42 -4.36 30.59 -2.72
CA ALA A 42 -5.29 30.56 -3.85
C ALA A 42 -5.92 31.93 -4.16
N THR A 43 -5.38 33.04 -3.63
CA THR A 43 -5.88 34.39 -3.92
C THR A 43 -5.68 34.73 -5.40
N GLY A 44 -6.71 35.26 -6.05
CA GLY A 44 -6.69 35.65 -7.48
C GLY A 44 -7.05 34.53 -8.46
N PHE A 45 -7.23 33.29 -8.00
CA PHE A 45 -7.75 32.20 -8.84
C PHE A 45 -9.28 32.21 -8.89
N GLU A 46 -9.85 31.89 -10.05
CA GLU A 46 -11.32 31.77 -10.26
C GLU A 46 -11.95 30.74 -9.31
N HIS A 47 -11.21 29.68 -8.97
CA HIS A 47 -11.66 28.62 -8.09
C HIS A 47 -10.65 28.40 -6.97
N THR A 48 -11.16 28.34 -5.73
CA THR A 48 -10.35 28.17 -4.52
C THR A 48 -10.69 26.92 -3.72
N ASN A 49 -11.47 26.01 -4.31
CA ASN A 49 -11.87 24.73 -3.73
C ASN A 49 -11.05 23.58 -4.32
N GLY A 50 -10.72 22.59 -3.49
CA GLY A 50 -9.97 21.39 -3.86
C GLY A 50 -10.20 20.23 -2.89
N CYS A 51 -9.55 19.10 -3.16
CA CYS A 51 -9.68 17.86 -2.39
C CYS A 51 -8.36 17.49 -1.71
N GLU A 52 -7.93 18.27 -0.74
CA GLU A 52 -6.64 18.08 -0.07
C GLU A 52 -6.65 16.88 0.88
N ILE A 53 -5.55 16.12 0.86
CA ILE A 53 -5.26 15.11 1.89
C ILE A 53 -4.66 15.84 3.09
N ARG A 54 -5.39 15.90 4.22
CA ARG A 54 -4.97 16.61 5.45
C ARG A 54 -4.60 15.70 6.61
N SER A 55 -5.21 14.53 6.71
CA SER A 55 -5.06 13.59 7.83
C SER A 55 -4.02 12.48 7.58
N PHE A 56 -3.08 12.69 6.66
CA PHE A 56 -2.06 11.70 6.33
C PHE A 56 -0.76 11.94 7.09
N ASP A 57 -0.39 10.96 7.92
CA ASP A 57 0.88 10.93 8.65
C ASP A 57 1.86 9.94 7.98
N PRO A 58 2.88 10.43 7.26
CA PRO A 58 3.84 9.58 6.55
C PRO A 58 4.68 8.69 7.47
N SER A 59 4.93 9.11 8.71
CA SER A 59 5.78 8.37 9.66
C SER A 59 5.20 6.99 10.03
N ARG A 60 3.88 6.83 9.87
CA ARG A 60 3.18 5.55 10.09
C ARG A 60 3.47 4.51 9.01
N TRP A 61 3.83 4.95 7.81
CA TRP A 61 3.97 4.11 6.62
C TRP A 61 5.43 3.92 6.20
N ILE A 62 6.26 4.94 6.42
CA ILE A 62 7.63 5.01 5.88
C ILE A 62 8.61 4.84 7.03
N ARG A 63 9.36 3.72 7.03
CA ARG A 63 10.33 3.38 8.09
C ARG A 63 11.78 3.27 7.62
N ARG A 64 12.01 3.08 6.32
CA ARG A 64 13.34 2.78 5.75
C ARG A 64 13.89 3.88 4.85
N SER A 65 13.21 5.01 4.79
CA SER A 65 13.58 6.16 3.98
C SER A 65 13.32 7.40 4.81
N ASP A 66 14.12 8.44 4.59
CA ASP A 66 13.83 9.75 5.16
C ASP A 66 12.54 10.28 4.52
N VAL A 67 11.58 10.67 5.36
CA VAL A 67 10.30 11.21 4.92
C VAL A 67 10.51 12.58 4.26
N GLU A 68 11.48 13.36 4.72
CA GLU A 68 11.70 14.71 4.23
C GLU A 68 12.32 14.75 2.82
N GLU A 69 13.13 13.74 2.48
CA GLU A 69 13.67 13.57 1.12
C GLU A 69 12.59 13.14 0.10
N LEU A 70 11.45 12.65 0.56
CA LEU A 70 10.35 12.24 -0.31
C LEU A 70 9.44 13.42 -0.61
N SER A 71 9.20 13.67 -1.89
CA SER A 71 8.15 14.60 -2.31
C SER A 71 6.79 14.19 -1.75
N ARG A 72 5.94 15.16 -1.46
CA ARG A 72 4.58 14.94 -0.92
C ARG A 72 3.78 13.83 -1.65
N PRO A 73 3.70 13.78 -3.00
CA PRO A 73 3.02 12.69 -3.70
C PRO A 73 3.69 11.32 -3.52
N ARG A 74 5.02 11.28 -3.36
CA ARG A 74 5.74 10.03 -3.05
C ARG A 74 5.39 9.47 -1.69
N ARG A 75 5.20 10.34 -0.69
CA ARG A 75 4.80 9.91 0.65
C ARG A 75 3.47 9.14 0.59
N PHE A 76 2.51 9.62 -0.22
CA PHE A 76 1.25 8.92 -0.46
C PHE A 76 1.42 7.62 -1.25
N ALA A 77 2.23 7.64 -2.31
CA ALA A 77 2.46 6.46 -3.16
C ALA A 77 3.07 5.28 -2.38
N VAL A 78 4.00 5.56 -1.46
CA VAL A 78 4.59 4.52 -0.61
C VAL A 78 3.54 3.91 0.33
N ALA A 79 2.63 4.71 0.88
CA ALA A 79 1.57 4.18 1.74
C ALA A 79 0.57 3.31 0.95
N THR A 80 0.11 3.77 -0.22
CA THR A 80 -0.86 3.03 -1.03
C THR A 80 -0.26 1.74 -1.57
N VAL A 81 0.99 1.75 -2.05
CA VAL A 81 1.63 0.53 -2.58
C VAL A 81 1.84 -0.52 -1.49
N CYS A 82 2.24 -0.11 -0.29
CA CYS A 82 2.43 -1.04 0.82
C CYS A 82 1.10 -1.68 1.24
N SER A 83 0.02 -0.89 1.32
CA SER A 83 -1.31 -1.42 1.63
C SER A 83 -1.82 -2.36 0.53
N ALA A 84 -1.71 -1.98 -0.75
CA ALA A 84 -2.13 -2.80 -1.88
C ALA A 84 -1.34 -4.13 -1.95
N GLY A 85 -0.02 -4.06 -1.74
CA GLY A 85 0.84 -5.25 -1.73
C GLY A 85 0.51 -6.22 -0.61
N ASN A 86 0.15 -5.71 0.58
CA ASN A 86 -0.29 -6.57 1.68
C ASN A 86 -1.58 -7.32 1.35
N TYR A 87 -2.57 -6.65 0.75
CA TYR A 87 -3.79 -7.32 0.29
C TYR A 87 -3.47 -8.38 -0.77
N ALA A 88 -2.66 -8.06 -1.78
CA ALA A 88 -2.28 -9.01 -2.83
C ALA A 88 -1.55 -10.24 -2.26
N ILE A 89 -0.70 -10.07 -1.24
CA ILE A 89 -0.03 -11.18 -0.55
C ILE A 89 -1.04 -12.05 0.20
N GLY A 90 -2.03 -11.44 0.88
CA GLY A 90 -3.11 -12.16 1.55
C GLY A 90 -3.93 -13.01 0.59
N ASP A 91 -4.45 -12.40 -0.47
CA ASP A 91 -5.23 -13.08 -1.50
C ASP A 91 -4.43 -14.21 -2.17
N GLY A 92 -3.16 -13.96 -2.50
CA GLY A 92 -2.28 -14.98 -3.08
C GLY A 92 -2.00 -16.14 -2.12
N PHE A 93 -1.84 -15.87 -0.83
CA PHE A 93 -1.69 -16.91 0.18
C PHE A 93 -2.96 -17.77 0.31
N ASP A 94 -4.13 -17.15 0.33
CA ASP A 94 -5.40 -17.86 0.42
C ASP A 94 -5.66 -18.71 -0.83
N ALA A 95 -5.33 -18.22 -2.03
CA ALA A 95 -5.43 -18.99 -3.26
C ALA A 95 -4.53 -20.25 -3.26
N VAL A 96 -3.28 -20.13 -2.78
CA VAL A 96 -2.37 -21.29 -2.62
C VAL A 96 -2.91 -22.27 -1.58
N ARG A 97 -3.44 -21.76 -0.46
CA ARG A 97 -3.99 -22.56 0.62
C ARG A 97 -5.23 -23.34 0.16
N ALA A 98 -6.12 -22.69 -0.58
CA ALA A 98 -7.32 -23.29 -1.16
C ALA A 98 -7.02 -24.34 -2.24
N GLY A 99 -5.80 -24.33 -2.80
CA GLY A 99 -5.41 -25.22 -3.88
C GLY A 99 -5.89 -24.76 -5.26
N GLU A 100 -6.23 -23.47 -5.39
CA GLU A 100 -6.61 -22.85 -6.66
C GLU A 100 -5.39 -22.60 -7.55
N VAL A 101 -4.23 -22.34 -6.93
CA VAL A 101 -2.94 -22.13 -7.61
C VAL A 101 -1.81 -22.82 -6.85
N ASP A 102 -0.80 -23.32 -7.57
CA ASP A 102 0.40 -23.88 -6.96
C ASP A 102 1.38 -22.80 -6.48
N PHE A 103 1.38 -21.65 -7.17
CA PHE A 103 2.26 -20.52 -6.90
C PHE A 103 1.54 -19.20 -7.17
N ALA A 104 1.78 -18.20 -6.32
CA ALA A 104 1.34 -16.83 -6.52
C ALA A 104 2.54 -15.87 -6.39
N LEU A 105 2.65 -14.93 -7.33
CA LEU A 105 3.64 -13.86 -7.32
C LEU A 105 2.93 -12.57 -6.91
N CYS A 106 3.18 -12.11 -5.67
CA CYS A 106 2.46 -10.99 -5.07
C CYS A 106 3.41 -9.89 -4.59
N GLY A 107 2.95 -8.64 -4.66
CA GLY A 107 3.69 -7.49 -4.18
C GLY A 107 3.02 -6.18 -4.59
N GLY A 108 3.62 -5.07 -4.18
CA GLY A 108 3.25 -3.74 -4.64
C GLY A 108 4.46 -3.02 -5.21
N ALA A 109 4.31 -2.42 -6.39
CA ALA A 109 5.33 -1.59 -7.01
C ALA A 109 4.85 -0.14 -7.11
N ALA A 110 5.67 0.79 -6.64
CA ALA A 110 5.47 2.21 -6.88
C ALA A 110 6.57 2.69 -7.83
N PRO A 111 6.28 3.64 -8.73
CA PRO A 111 7.29 4.31 -9.54
C PRO A 111 8.13 5.23 -8.64
N CYS A 112 8.95 4.63 -7.78
CA CYS A 112 9.85 5.31 -6.86
C CYS A 112 11.29 5.13 -7.33
N ALA A 113 11.58 5.47 -8.59
CA ALA A 113 12.95 5.72 -9.03
C ALA A 113 13.21 7.23 -8.93
N ALA A 114 13.96 7.68 -7.93
CA ALA A 114 14.65 8.97 -8.05
C ALA A 114 16.13 8.69 -8.23
N ARG A 115 16.64 9.28 -9.31
CA ARG A 115 17.94 9.96 -9.43
C ARG A 115 18.96 9.65 -8.31
N ARG A 116 19.95 8.85 -8.69
CA ARG A 116 21.31 8.72 -8.11
C ARG A 116 21.38 8.54 -6.58
N SER A 117 21.19 7.31 -6.12
CA SER A 117 22.04 6.75 -5.08
C SER A 117 22.80 5.55 -5.69
N PRO A 118 24.13 5.43 -5.52
CA PRO A 118 24.87 4.23 -5.94
C PRO A 118 24.50 3.02 -5.08
N VAL A 119 23.86 3.26 -3.92
CA VAL A 119 23.16 2.27 -3.10
C VAL A 119 21.69 2.18 -3.55
N SER A 120 21.49 1.93 -4.84
CA SER A 120 20.24 1.33 -5.30
C SER A 120 20.31 -0.16 -4.97
N THR A 121 20.31 -0.49 -3.67
CA THR A 121 19.62 -1.72 -3.30
C THR A 121 18.19 -1.44 -3.69
N ALA A 122 17.81 -1.98 -4.86
CA ALA A 122 16.50 -2.53 -5.06
C ALA A 122 15.96 -2.88 -3.68
N THR A 123 14.80 -2.35 -3.30
CA THR A 123 14.07 -2.92 -2.17
C THR A 123 14.10 -4.41 -2.43
N ALA A 124 14.91 -5.12 -1.65
CA ALA A 124 15.53 -6.34 -2.15
C ALA A 124 14.43 -7.29 -2.65
N PRO A 125 14.69 -8.11 -3.67
CA PRO A 125 13.83 -9.26 -3.98
C PRO A 125 13.72 -10.26 -2.79
N SER A 126 14.11 -9.88 -1.58
CA SER A 126 14.26 -10.75 -0.42
C SER A 126 12.96 -11.25 0.18
N ARG A 127 11.78 -10.82 -0.29
CA ARG A 127 10.51 -11.53 -0.04
C ARG A 127 9.53 -11.39 -1.21
N TRP A 128 9.86 -11.97 -2.35
CA TRP A 128 8.80 -12.71 -3.05
C TRP A 128 8.42 -13.86 -2.14
N THR A 129 7.36 -13.71 -1.35
CA THR A 129 6.78 -14.84 -0.62
C THR A 129 6.08 -15.73 -1.62
N ALA A 130 6.84 -16.61 -2.28
CA ALA A 130 6.28 -17.81 -2.88
C ALA A 130 5.78 -18.68 -1.72
N ALA A 131 4.48 -18.64 -1.44
CA ALA A 131 3.86 -19.64 -0.60
C ALA A 131 3.95 -20.97 -1.37
N ARG A 132 4.69 -21.94 -0.84
CA ARG A 132 4.73 -23.31 -1.37
C ARG A 132 3.84 -24.18 -0.49
N ARG A 133 3.05 -25.05 -1.10
CA ARG A 133 2.47 -26.19 -0.38
C ARG A 133 3.61 -27.15 -0.02
N SER A 134 3.97 -27.25 1.26
CA SER A 134 4.92 -28.27 1.71
C SER A 134 4.18 -29.61 1.80
N THR A 135 4.56 -30.58 0.96
CA THR A 135 4.06 -31.95 1.04
C THR A 135 4.80 -32.80 2.08
N ARG A 136 5.39 -32.21 3.12
CA ARG A 136 6.10 -32.98 4.16
C ARG A 136 5.88 -32.42 5.55
N ALA A 137 5.21 -33.21 6.38
CA ALA A 137 5.18 -33.04 7.83
C ALA A 137 6.61 -33.01 8.38
N ALA A 138 6.96 -31.94 9.10
CA ALA A 138 8.03 -31.93 10.09
C ALA A 138 7.66 -30.93 11.18
N ARG A 139 7.46 -31.48 12.38
CA ARG A 139 7.39 -30.80 13.67
C ARG A 139 8.68 -30.02 13.90
N GLU A 140 8.59 -28.80 14.43
CA GLU A 140 9.28 -28.30 15.64
C GLU A 140 9.33 -26.77 15.74
N SER A 141 8.83 -26.30 16.88
CA SER A 141 9.17 -25.08 17.64
C SER A 141 9.66 -23.81 16.92
N SER A 142 8.88 -22.74 17.03
CA SER A 142 9.27 -21.54 17.81
C SER A 142 8.13 -20.51 17.85
N PRO A 143 7.92 -19.80 18.97
CA PRO A 143 6.87 -18.81 19.08
C PRO A 143 7.28 -17.58 18.27
N THR A 144 6.67 -17.40 17.10
CA THR A 144 6.94 -16.25 16.24
C THR A 144 6.60 -14.97 16.98
N ARG A 145 7.65 -14.22 17.35
CA ARG A 145 7.53 -12.85 17.87
C ARG A 145 6.62 -12.05 16.94
N ARG A 146 5.49 -11.58 17.47
CA ARG A 146 4.57 -10.69 16.76
C ARG A 146 5.34 -9.49 16.18
N PRO A 147 5.32 -9.24 14.87
CA PRO A 147 5.99 -8.07 14.31
C PRO A 147 5.26 -6.79 14.74
N LYS A 148 6.02 -5.79 15.20
CA LYS A 148 5.56 -4.46 15.68
C LYS A 148 5.08 -3.54 14.54
N CYS A 149 4.51 -4.08 13.46
CA CYS A 149 4.09 -3.31 12.29
C CYS A 149 2.57 -3.17 12.25
N SER A 150 2.08 -1.93 12.34
CA SER A 150 0.65 -1.60 12.21
C SER A 150 0.10 -1.85 10.81
N CYS A 151 0.95 -1.97 9.78
CA CYS A 151 0.54 -2.32 8.41
C CYS A 151 -0.05 -3.73 8.26
N TRP A 152 0.10 -4.59 9.27
CA TRP A 152 -0.54 -5.91 9.35
C TRP A 152 -1.93 -5.87 10.01
N ARG A 153 -2.39 -4.70 10.47
CA ARG A 153 -3.71 -4.51 11.11
C ARG A 153 -4.70 -3.74 10.24
N ALA A 154 -4.34 -3.42 9.00
CA ALA A 154 -5.16 -2.67 8.03
C ALA A 154 -5.67 -3.60 6.91
#